data_AF-A0A3M9M6T8-F1
#
_entry.id   AF-A0A3M9M6T8-F1
#
_cell.length_a   1.000
_cell.length_b   1.000
_cell.length_c   1.000
_cell.angle_alpha   90.00
_cell.angle_beta   90.00
_cell.angle_gamma   90.00
#
_symmetry.space_group_name_H-M   'P 1'
#
loop_
_entity.id
_entity.type
_entity.pdbx_description
1 polymer ?
#
loop_
_entity_poly.entity_id
_entity_poly.type
_entity_poly.pdbx_seq_one_letter_code
_entity_poly.pdbx_strand_id
1 'polypeptide(L)'
;MKHVVPWLRDAGGQIVLVSSRLGLVGVPNEVMYTAAKGGLIMRGKGAAVELAARNIRVNVAAPGLTEAATLEAGIRRRSDPDGWLCQAKLAPP
;
A
#
# COMPACT_ATOMS: atom_id res chain seq x y z
N MET A 1 11.51 5.37 7.89
CA MET A 1 11.52 5.56 9.37
C MET A 1 12.91 5.86 9.88
N LYS A 2 13.89 4.94 9.76
CA LYS A 2 15.29 5.18 10.21
C LYS A 2 15.87 6.57 9.89
N HIS A 3 15.59 7.06 8.68
CA HIS A 3 16.14 8.33 8.18
C HIS A 3 15.26 9.55 8.40
N VAL A 4 13.94 9.37 8.57
CA VAL A 4 12.98 10.48 8.66
C VAL A 4 12.59 10.77 10.11
N VAL A 5 12.55 9.75 10.98
CA VAL A 5 12.19 9.90 12.38
C VAL A 5 13.13 10.88 13.10
N PRO A 6 14.46 10.87 12.91
CA PRO A 6 15.34 11.85 13.54
C PRO A 6 14.92 13.31 13.29
N TRP A 7 14.45 13.63 12.08
CA TRP A 7 13.99 14.98 11.71
C TRP A 7 12.63 15.36 12.30
N LEU A 8 11.83 14.36 12.69
CA LEU A 8 10.49 14.56 13.26
C LEU A 8 10.49 14.50 14.80
N ARG A 9 11.64 14.22 15.44
CA ARG A 9 11.72 13.94 16.89
C ARG A 9 11.22 15.11 17.74
N ASP A 10 11.55 16.34 17.35
CA ASP A 10 11.32 17.51 18.20
C ASP A 10 9.98 18.19 17.87
N ALA A 11 9.56 18.18 16.61
CA ALA A 11 8.31 18.81 16.16
C ALA A 11 7.10 17.86 16.11
N GLY A 12 7.32 16.56 16.28
CA GLY A 12 6.34 15.53 15.91
C GLY A 12 6.17 15.43 14.40
N GLY A 13 5.17 14.67 13.95
CA GLY A 13 4.95 14.55 12.51
C GLY A 13 3.94 13.49 12.08
N GLN A 14 3.89 13.28 10.75
CA GLN A 14 2.95 12.37 10.12
C GLN A 14 3.67 11.57 9.05
N ILE A 15 3.55 10.25 9.10
CA ILE A 15 4.09 9.33 8.13
C ILE A 15 2.92 8.54 7.53
N VAL A 16 2.80 8.55 6.21
CA VAL A 16 1.82 7.72 5.49
C VAL A 16 2.59 6.70 4.66
N LEU A 17 2.33 5.41 4.92
CA LEU A 17 2.84 4.32 4.10
C LEU A 17 1.80 3.94 3.05
N VAL A 18 2.26 3.65 1.83
CA VAL A 18 1.39 3.20 0.73
C VAL A 18 1.50 1.70 0.57
N SER A 19 0.50 0.99 1.07
CA SER A 19 0.31 -0.45 0.89
C SER A 19 -0.45 -0.73 -0.42
N SER A 20 -1.42 -1.65 -0.39
CA SER A 20 -2.33 -2.06 -1.47
C SER A 20 -3.49 -2.83 -0.83
N ARG A 21 -4.64 -2.89 -1.51
CA ARG A 21 -5.71 -3.85 -1.20
C ARG A 21 -5.20 -5.29 -1.12
N LEU A 22 -4.22 -5.65 -1.96
CA LEU A 22 -3.55 -6.96 -1.93
C LEU A 22 -2.69 -7.17 -0.67
N GLY A 23 -2.50 -6.16 0.17
CA GLY A 23 -1.94 -6.34 1.51
C GLY A 23 -2.94 -6.87 2.54
N LEU A 24 -4.24 -6.87 2.20
CA LEU A 24 -5.36 -7.31 3.04
C LEU A 24 -5.96 -8.64 2.56
N VAL A 25 -5.96 -8.87 1.25
CA VAL A 25 -6.50 -10.08 0.61
C VAL A 25 -5.48 -10.70 -0.34
N GLY A 26 -5.47 -12.03 -0.42
CA GLY A 26 -4.59 -12.76 -1.33
C GLY A 26 -5.19 -12.87 -2.73
N VAL A 27 -4.35 -12.75 -3.76
CA VAL A 27 -4.71 -12.93 -5.16
C VAL A 27 -3.75 -13.96 -5.79
N PRO A 28 -4.24 -14.89 -6.64
CA PRO A 28 -3.38 -15.84 -7.33
C PRO A 28 -2.22 -15.15 -8.07
N ASN A 29 -1.03 -15.76 -8.03
CA ASN A 29 0.20 -15.27 -8.66
C ASN A 29 0.80 -13.97 -8.07
N GLU A 30 0.27 -13.46 -6.95
CA GLU A 30 0.72 -12.21 -6.32
C GLU A 30 1.28 -12.42 -4.90
N VAL A 31 1.73 -13.64 -4.56
CA VAL A 31 2.15 -14.01 -3.18
C VAL A 31 3.21 -13.06 -2.60
N MET A 32 4.25 -12.75 -3.37
CA MET A 32 5.34 -11.88 -2.91
C MET A 32 4.89 -10.44 -2.75
N TYR A 33 4.05 -9.94 -3.66
CA TYR A 33 3.48 -8.60 -3.56
C TYR A 33 2.55 -8.48 -2.36
N THR A 34 1.67 -9.46 -2.18
CA THR A 34 0.75 -9.60 -1.04
C THR A 34 1.53 -9.58 0.28
N ALA A 35 2.59 -10.39 0.40
CA ALA A 35 3.44 -10.43 1.58
C ALA A 35 4.13 -9.08 1.86
N ALA A 36 4.71 -8.44 0.83
CA ALA A 36 5.37 -7.16 0.98
C ALA A 36 4.39 -6.05 1.42
N LYS A 37 3.21 -5.99 0.82
CA LYS A 37 2.18 -4.98 1.12
C LYS A 37 1.49 -5.24 2.46
N GLY A 38 1.24 -6.50 2.82
CA GLY A 38 0.80 -6.89 4.16
C GLY A 38 1.83 -6.54 5.23
N GLY A 39 3.11 -6.73 4.94
CA GLY A 39 4.22 -6.32 5.80
C GLY A 39 4.23 -4.81 6.10
N LEU A 40 3.90 -3.97 5.11
CA LEU A 40 3.75 -2.51 5.34
C LEU A 40 2.61 -2.17 6.30
N ILE A 41 1.51 -2.92 6.28
CA ILE A 41 0.38 -2.71 7.19
C ILE A 41 0.81 -3.00 8.63
N MET A 42 1.40 -4.16 8.88
CA MET A 42 1.86 -4.52 10.23
C MET A 42 3.01 -3.63 10.70
N ARG A 43 3.92 -3.25 9.81
CA ARG A 43 4.96 -2.27 10.10
C ARG A 43 4.39 -0.91 10.48
N GLY A 44 3.36 -0.44 9.78
CA GLY A 44 2.69 0.82 10.11
C GLY A 44 2.07 0.80 11.51
N LYS A 45 1.38 -0.30 11.86
CA LYS A 45 0.82 -0.50 13.20
C LYS A 45 1.90 -0.50 14.29
N GLY A 46 2.97 -1.27 14.09
CA GLY A 46 4.09 -1.31 15.05
C GLY A 46 4.75 0.06 15.23
N ALA A 47 5.02 0.75 14.13
CA ALA A 47 5.63 2.07 14.17
C ALA A 47 4.72 3.15 14.79
N ALA A 48 3.40 3.05 14.61
CA ALA A 48 2.46 3.97 15.24
C ALA A 48 2.55 3.88 16.78
N VAL A 49 2.65 2.66 17.31
CA VAL A 49 2.82 2.43 18.75
C VAL A 49 4.18 2.93 19.23
N GLU A 50 5.27 2.58 18.53
CA GLU A 50 6.64 2.95 18.91
C GLU A 50 6.87 4.46 18.91
N LEU A 51 6.23 5.20 17.99
CA LEU A 51 6.49 6.61 17.77
C LEU A 51 5.43 7.55 18.38
N ALA A 52 4.37 7.01 18.98
CA ALA A 52 3.28 7.80 19.58
C ALA A 52 3.79 8.79 20.63
N ALA A 53 4.71 8.36 21.52
CA ALA A 53 5.28 9.20 22.57
C ALA A 53 6.08 10.40 22.04
N ARG A 54 6.48 10.37 20.76
CA ARG A 54 7.18 11.46 20.08
C ARG A 54 6.24 12.36 19.28
N ASN A 55 4.93 12.25 19.49
CA ASN A 55 3.89 12.95 18.74
C ASN A 55 3.99 12.71 17.21
N ILE A 56 4.40 11.49 16.80
CA ILE A 56 4.48 11.09 15.39
C ILE A 56 3.36 10.08 15.10
N ARG A 57 2.46 10.44 14.18
CA ARG A 57 1.39 9.57 13.72
C ARG A 57 1.85 8.77 12.50
N VAL A 58 1.58 7.47 12.49
CA VAL A 58 1.85 6.61 11.34
C VAL A 58 0.56 5.96 10.86
N ASN A 59 0.22 6.17 9.60
CA ASN A 59 -0.95 5.57 8.96
C ASN A 59 -0.55 4.81 7.69
N VAL A 60 -1.42 3.92 7.24
CA VAL A 60 -1.22 3.13 6.03
C VAL A 60 -2.43 3.28 5.13
N ALA A 61 -2.21 3.72 3.88
CA ALA A 61 -3.21 3.70 2.83
C ALA A 61 -3.11 2.39 2.06
N ALA A 62 -4.23 1.74 1.76
CA ALA A 62 -4.29 0.49 0.99
C ALA A 62 -5.17 0.66 -0.25
N PRO A 63 -4.67 1.29 -1.33
CA PRO A 63 -5.48 1.53 -2.52
C PRO A 63 -5.83 0.25 -3.27
N GLY A 64 -7.00 0.25 -3.90
CA GLY A 64 -7.37 -0.72 -4.94
C GLY A 64 -6.80 -0.31 -6.31
N LEU A 65 -7.41 -0.82 -7.39
CA LEU A 65 -7.13 -0.32 -8.73
C LEU A 65 -7.35 1.19 -8.76
N THR A 66 -6.27 1.92 -9.04
CA THR A 66 -6.25 3.39 -9.00
C THR A 66 -5.80 3.87 -10.37
N GLU A 67 -6.56 4.80 -10.95
CA GLU A 67 -6.22 5.41 -12.23
C GLU A 67 -4.85 6.10 -12.13
N ALA A 68 -3.91 5.57 -12.90
CA ALA A 68 -2.55 6.06 -12.97
C ALA A 68 -1.97 5.70 -14.33
N ALA A 69 -1.12 6.58 -14.88
CA ALA A 69 -0.51 6.38 -16.20
C ALA A 69 0.18 5.00 -16.34
N THR A 70 0.81 4.51 -15.27
CA THR A 70 1.45 3.19 -15.25
C THR A 70 0.45 2.04 -15.34
N LEU A 71 -0.71 2.18 -14.69
CA LEU A 71 -1.79 1.18 -14.76
C LEU A 71 -2.38 1.14 -16.18
N GLU A 72 -2.67 2.30 -16.76
CA GLU A 72 -3.19 2.41 -18.13
C GLU A 72 -2.23 1.79 -19.15
N ALA A 73 -0.94 2.12 -19.05
CA ALA A 73 0.09 1.54 -19.91
C ALA A 73 0.19 0.02 -19.73
N GLY A 74 0.02 -0.48 -18.51
CA GLY A 74 0.01 -1.92 -18.22
C GLY A 74 -1.20 -2.63 -18.82
N ILE A 75 -2.40 -2.03 -18.74
CA ILE A 75 -3.64 -2.56 -19.32
C ILE A 75 -3.51 -2.65 -20.84
N ARG A 76 -3.04 -1.59 -21.51
CA ARG A 76 -2.91 -1.55 -22.98
C ARG A 76 -1.96 -2.60 -23.55
N ARG A 77 -0.99 -3.07 -22.76
CA ARG A 77 -0.03 -4.11 -23.19
C ARG A 77 -0.58 -5.53 -23.05
N ARG A 78 -1.74 -5.72 -22.44
CA ARG A 78 -2.37 -7.04 -22.33
C ARG A 78 -2.98 -7.44 -23.66
N SER A 79 -3.00 -8.74 -23.93
CA SER A 79 -3.63 -9.31 -25.13
C SER A 79 -5.15 -9.12 -25.15
N ASP A 80 -5.78 -9.08 -23.98
CA ASP A 80 -7.21 -8.77 -23.79
C ASP A 80 -7.39 -7.73 -22.67
N PRO A 81 -7.28 -6.43 -23.00
CA PRO A 81 -7.41 -5.35 -22.02
C PRO A 81 -8.81 -5.29 -21.38
N ASP A 82 -9.87 -5.48 -22.18
CA ASP A 82 -11.25 -5.32 -21.76
C ASP A 82 -11.72 -6.48 -20.87
N GLY A 83 -11.37 -7.71 -21.23
CA GLY A 83 -11.64 -8.89 -20.41
C GLY A 83 -10.90 -8.83 -19.08
N TRP A 84 -9.66 -8.35 -19.06
CA TRP A 84 -8.92 -8.15 -17.81
C TRP A 84 -9.57 -7.10 -16.92
N LEU A 85 -10.00 -5.96 -17.48
CA LEU A 85 -10.70 -4.92 -16.73
C LEU A 85 -12.02 -5.42 -16.14
N CYS A 86 -12.78 -6.22 -16.90
CA CYS A 86 -14.00 -6.86 -16.42
C CYS A 86 -13.70 -7.75 -15.21
N GLN A 87 -12.72 -8.64 -15.32
CA GLN A 87 -12.32 -9.53 -14.23
C GLN A 87 -11.79 -8.76 -13.01
N ALA A 88 -10.99 -7.72 -13.23
CA ALA A 88 -10.40 -6.90 -12.17
C ALA A 88 -11.45 -6.09 -11.39
N LYS A 89 -12.54 -5.66 -12.05
CA LYS A 89 -13.69 -4.98 -11.42
C LYS A 89 -14.61 -5.94 -10.66
N LEU A 90 -14.69 -7.21 -11.08
CA LEU A 90 -15.52 -8.24 -10.46
C LEU A 90 -14.86 -8.93 -9.27
N ALA A 91 -13.56 -8.74 -9.06
CA ALA A 91 -12.85 -9.29 -7.90
C ALA A 91 -13.42 -8.68 -6.60
N PRO A 92 -13.85 -9.51 -5.62
CA PRO A 92 -14.40 -9.01 -4.37
C PRO A 92 -13.39 -8.10 -3.65
N PRO A 93 -13.87 -7.12 -2.85
CA PRO A 93 -13.03 -6.15 -2.15
C PRO A 93 -12.00 -6.81 -1.22
#